data_AF-A0A0J6WJZ7-F1
#
_entry.id   AF-A0A0J6WJZ7-F1
#
_cell.length_a   1.000
_cell.length_b   1.000
_cell.length_c   1.000
_cell.angle_alpha   90.00
_cell.angle_beta   90.00
_cell.angle_gamma   90.00
#
_symmetry.space_group_name_H-M   'P 1'
#
loop_
_entity.id
_entity.type
_entity.pdbx_description
1 polymer ?
#
loop_
_entity_poly.entity_id
_entity_poly.type
_entity_poly.pdbx_seq_one_letter_code
_entity_poly.pdbx_strand_id
1 'polypeptide(L)'
;MKGKAKEVAGAVTGNDALTAEGQLEQTQAKERRAASRLGAEADAEASQARAVAGEARQEGAQERSAAEVRAAAAKTSVRAEQAAQESAADQAARRDAARAQTHFEAEVQSEALRARADERHQVAEATAEYEDAVVDYSEDVGEAERAEAEADRLRHRAEGADPSLP
;
A
#
# COMPACT_ATOMS: atom_id res chain seq x y z
N MET A 1 18.04 70.74 49.60
CA MET A 1 18.18 71.70 50.72
C MET A 1 19.00 72.92 50.32
N LYS A 2 20.19 72.75 49.70
CA LYS A 2 21.11 73.85 49.36
C LYS A 2 20.50 74.97 48.48
N GLY A 3 19.84 74.63 47.36
CA GLY A 3 19.20 75.64 46.49
C GLY A 3 18.08 76.43 47.15
N LYS A 4 17.22 75.77 47.97
CA LYS A 4 16.16 76.45 48.72
C LYS A 4 16.71 77.35 49.84
N ALA A 5 17.84 76.98 50.43
CA ALA A 5 18.54 77.83 51.41
C ALA A 5 19.18 79.06 50.76
N LYS A 6 19.75 78.93 49.54
CA LYS A 6 20.27 80.08 48.75
C LYS A 6 19.15 81.03 48.31
N GLU A 7 18.00 80.49 47.95
CA GLU A 7 16.81 81.27 47.57
C GLU A 7 16.28 82.12 48.74
N VAL A 8 16.19 81.53 49.94
CA VAL A 8 15.77 82.24 51.16
C VAL A 8 16.82 83.25 51.60
N ALA A 9 18.12 82.89 51.55
CA ALA A 9 19.19 83.81 51.90
C ALA A 9 19.26 85.02 50.94
N GLY A 10 19.10 84.80 49.63
CA GLY A 10 19.08 85.85 48.62
C GLY A 10 17.90 86.81 48.78
N ALA A 11 16.69 86.27 49.02
CA ALA A 11 15.49 87.06 49.26
C ALA A 11 15.56 87.92 50.55
N VAL A 12 16.19 87.42 51.62
CA VAL A 12 16.35 88.15 52.89
C VAL A 12 17.47 89.21 52.82
N THR A 13 18.48 89.01 51.98
CA THR A 13 19.63 89.92 51.84
C THR A 13 19.54 90.87 50.66
N GLY A 14 18.50 90.76 49.82
CA GLY A 14 18.32 91.59 48.61
C GLY A 14 19.27 91.22 47.47
N ASN A 15 19.77 89.98 47.44
CA ASN A 15 20.69 89.50 46.41
C ASN A 15 19.95 88.60 45.40
N ASP A 16 19.43 89.22 44.35
CA ASP A 16 18.64 88.56 43.29
C ASP A 16 19.42 87.47 42.55
N ALA A 17 20.74 87.63 42.42
CA ALA A 17 21.59 86.63 41.77
C ALA A 17 21.64 85.31 42.59
N LEU A 18 21.71 85.41 43.92
CA LEU A 18 21.70 84.25 44.81
C LEU A 18 20.34 83.52 44.79
N THR A 19 19.25 84.29 44.65
CA THR A 19 17.89 83.76 44.50
C THR A 19 17.73 82.99 43.19
N ALA A 20 18.18 83.57 42.07
CA ALA A 20 18.14 82.92 40.75
C ALA A 20 18.98 81.63 40.70
N GLU A 21 20.17 81.64 41.30
CA GLU A 21 21.05 80.45 41.39
C GLU A 21 20.39 79.32 42.19
N GLY A 22 19.71 79.65 43.31
CA GLY A 22 18.98 78.69 44.13
C GLY A 22 17.79 78.03 43.40
N GLN A 23 17.10 78.79 42.53
CA GLN A 23 16.03 78.29 41.67
C GLN A 23 16.57 77.40 40.54
N LEU A 24 17.65 77.81 39.89
CA LEU A 24 18.31 77.02 38.84
C LEU A 24 18.81 75.67 39.37
N GLU A 25 19.47 75.66 40.53
CA GLU A 25 19.90 74.40 41.19
C GLU A 25 18.72 73.47 41.49
N GLN A 26 17.57 74.01 41.91
CA GLN A 26 16.36 73.22 42.16
C GLN A 26 15.77 72.64 40.88
N THR A 27 15.70 73.42 39.80
CA THR A 27 15.21 72.95 38.49
C THR A 27 16.11 71.85 37.93
N GLN A 28 17.43 72.06 37.90
CA GLN A 28 18.38 71.03 37.45
C GLN A 28 18.32 69.76 38.33
N ALA A 29 18.09 69.88 39.63
CA ALA A 29 17.91 68.72 40.51
C ALA A 29 16.61 67.97 40.21
N LYS A 30 15.51 68.67 39.89
CA LYS A 30 14.24 68.07 39.47
C LYS A 30 14.39 67.36 38.12
N GLU A 31 15.03 67.99 37.14
CA GLU A 31 15.29 67.42 35.82
C GLU A 31 16.16 66.17 35.91
N ARG A 32 17.26 66.21 36.69
CA ARG A 32 18.10 65.02 36.93
C ARG A 32 17.30 63.87 37.55
N ARG A 33 16.44 64.16 38.54
CA ARG A 33 15.59 63.13 39.16
C ARG A 33 14.56 62.58 38.19
N ALA A 34 13.95 63.43 37.36
CA ALA A 34 13.01 63.01 36.34
C ALA A 34 13.70 62.11 35.29
N ALA A 35 14.87 62.50 34.81
CA ALA A 35 15.68 61.72 33.89
C ALA A 35 16.12 60.37 34.50
N SER A 36 16.57 60.36 35.76
CA SER A 36 16.92 59.10 36.45
C SER A 36 15.73 58.17 36.63
N ARG A 37 14.53 58.71 36.91
CA ARG A 37 13.30 57.90 37.00
C ARG A 37 12.92 57.32 35.65
N LEU A 38 12.91 58.15 34.60
CA LEU A 38 12.63 57.70 33.24
C LEU A 38 13.60 56.61 32.80
N GLY A 39 14.91 56.77 33.07
CA GLY A 39 15.91 55.76 32.77
C GLY A 39 15.67 54.45 33.53
N ALA A 40 15.34 54.53 34.83
CA ALA A 40 15.03 53.35 35.64
C ALA A 40 13.76 52.62 35.16
N GLU A 41 12.73 53.36 34.76
CA GLU A 41 11.51 52.78 34.18
C GLU A 41 11.80 52.08 32.84
N ALA A 42 12.58 52.73 31.96
CA ALA A 42 12.98 52.14 30.68
C ALA A 42 13.84 50.88 30.85
N ASP A 43 14.78 50.87 31.80
CA ASP A 43 15.59 49.69 32.12
C ASP A 43 14.74 48.55 32.69
N ALA A 44 13.75 48.87 33.52
CA ALA A 44 12.81 47.89 34.06
C ALA A 44 11.96 47.27 32.96
N GLU A 45 11.40 48.09 32.06
CA GLU A 45 10.61 47.62 30.92
C GLU A 45 11.45 46.77 29.95
N ALA A 46 12.68 47.19 29.65
CA ALA A 46 13.59 46.43 28.81
C ALA A 46 13.98 45.08 29.44
N SER A 47 14.18 45.04 30.75
CA SER A 47 14.44 43.80 31.49
C SER A 47 13.23 42.86 31.45
N GLN A 48 12.03 43.38 31.68
CA GLN A 48 10.79 42.61 31.61
C GLN A 48 10.55 42.05 30.20
N ALA A 49 10.73 42.87 29.16
CA ALA A 49 10.58 42.43 27.77
C ALA A 49 11.57 41.31 27.41
N ARG A 50 12.82 41.38 27.90
CA ARG A 50 13.81 40.31 27.72
C ARG A 50 13.41 39.03 28.45
N ALA A 51 12.85 39.13 29.66
CA ALA A 51 12.38 37.97 30.41
C ALA A 51 11.22 37.27 29.67
N VAL A 52 10.20 38.02 29.24
CA VAL A 52 9.06 37.49 28.47
C VAL A 52 9.53 36.87 27.15
N ALA A 53 10.45 37.52 26.43
CA ALA A 53 11.01 36.95 25.20
C ALA A 53 11.83 35.67 25.46
N GLY A 54 12.50 35.59 26.62
CA GLY A 54 13.23 34.40 27.05
C GLY A 54 12.29 33.23 27.34
N GLU A 55 11.22 33.48 28.10
CA GLU A 55 10.19 32.49 28.43
C GLU A 55 9.48 31.98 27.18
N ALA A 56 8.99 32.87 26.31
CA ALA A 56 8.34 32.49 25.06
C ALA A 56 9.25 31.66 24.13
N ARG A 57 10.56 31.94 24.11
CA ARG A 57 11.53 31.12 23.36
C ARG A 57 11.67 29.72 23.94
N GLN A 58 11.69 29.60 25.27
CA GLN A 58 11.79 28.31 25.95
C GLN A 58 10.53 27.48 25.74
N GLU A 59 9.35 28.07 25.97
CA GLU A 59 8.06 27.42 25.72
C GLU A 59 7.95 26.97 24.26
N GLY A 60 8.23 27.86 23.31
CA GLY A 60 8.20 27.50 21.90
C GLY A 60 9.21 26.41 21.52
N ALA A 61 10.37 26.34 22.18
CA ALA A 61 11.33 25.24 21.98
C ALA A 61 10.81 23.90 22.53
N GLN A 62 10.17 23.92 23.70
CA GLN A 62 9.55 22.73 24.30
C GLN A 62 8.38 22.23 23.44
N GLU A 63 7.52 23.12 22.97
CA GLU A 63 6.41 22.78 22.09
C GLU A 63 6.89 22.17 20.77
N ARG A 64 7.92 22.76 20.14
CA ARG A 64 8.52 22.19 18.92
C ARG A 64 9.09 20.81 19.16
N SER A 65 9.85 20.63 20.25
CA SER A 65 10.41 19.31 20.60
C SER A 65 9.32 18.27 20.84
N ALA A 66 8.27 18.63 21.58
CA ALA A 66 7.13 17.74 21.82
C ALA A 66 6.38 17.40 20.51
N ALA A 67 6.19 18.37 19.62
CA ALA A 67 5.58 18.16 18.32
C ALA A 67 6.43 17.25 17.42
N GLU A 68 7.74 17.43 17.40
CA GLU A 68 8.68 16.58 16.64
C GLU A 68 8.66 15.13 17.15
N VAL A 69 8.67 14.92 18.46
CA VAL A 69 8.56 13.58 19.06
C VAL A 69 7.24 12.90 18.68
N ARG A 70 6.12 13.62 18.79
CA ARG A 70 4.80 13.10 18.39
C ARG A 70 4.74 12.77 16.91
N ALA A 71 5.28 13.64 16.06
CA ALA A 71 5.33 13.42 14.62
C ALA A 71 6.21 12.22 14.25
N ALA A 72 7.36 12.05 14.91
CA ALA A 72 8.23 10.90 14.71
C ALA A 72 7.53 9.59 15.15
N ALA A 73 6.86 9.58 16.29
CA ALA A 73 6.09 8.43 16.76
C ALA A 73 4.95 8.07 15.80
N ALA A 74 4.16 9.06 15.36
CA ALA A 74 3.09 8.86 14.39
C ALA A 74 3.62 8.31 13.05
N LYS A 75 4.72 8.87 12.54
CA LYS A 75 5.35 8.39 11.30
C LYS A 75 5.85 6.96 11.42
N THR A 76 6.42 6.59 12.57
CA THR A 76 6.83 5.21 12.84
C THR A 76 5.64 4.26 12.91
N SER A 77 4.54 4.64 13.58
CA SER A 77 3.32 3.84 13.64
C SER A 77 2.75 3.58 12.25
N VAL A 78 2.57 4.64 11.46
CA VAL A 78 2.05 4.54 10.09
C VAL A 78 2.92 3.63 9.22
N ARG A 79 4.25 3.73 9.31
CA ARG A 79 5.16 2.86 8.58
C ARG A 79 5.05 1.40 9.02
N ALA A 80 4.94 1.15 10.33
CA ALA A 80 4.77 -0.20 10.87
C ALA A 80 3.44 -0.82 10.42
N GLU A 81 2.35 -0.05 10.45
CA GLU A 81 1.03 -0.47 9.96
C GLU A 81 1.06 -0.78 8.46
N GLN A 82 1.68 0.08 7.65
CA GLN A 82 1.85 -0.16 6.21
C GLN A 82 2.64 -1.43 5.92
N ALA A 83 3.77 -1.64 6.59
CA ALA A 83 4.58 -2.85 6.43
C ALA A 83 3.82 -4.12 6.86
N ALA A 84 3.03 -4.03 7.93
CA ALA A 84 2.19 -5.14 8.38
C ALA A 84 1.09 -5.46 7.36
N GLN A 85 0.44 -4.45 6.79
CA GLN A 85 -0.58 -4.61 5.76
C GLN A 85 0.00 -5.20 4.47
N GLU A 86 1.15 -4.71 4.01
CA GLU A 86 1.86 -5.23 2.84
C GLU A 86 2.23 -6.71 3.04
N SER A 87 2.83 -7.04 4.19
CA SER A 87 3.18 -8.43 4.51
C SER A 87 1.96 -9.34 4.58
N ALA A 88 0.84 -8.86 5.14
CA ALA A 88 -0.41 -9.62 5.19
C ALA A 88 -1.00 -9.85 3.79
N ALA A 89 -1.00 -8.81 2.94
CA ALA A 89 -1.46 -8.89 1.57
C ALA A 89 -0.61 -9.86 0.73
N ASP A 90 0.72 -9.79 0.86
CA ASP A 90 1.65 -10.69 0.19
C ASP A 90 1.44 -12.15 0.62
N GLN A 91 1.24 -12.37 1.92
CA GLN A 91 0.96 -13.72 2.43
C GLN A 91 -0.39 -14.25 1.93
N ALA A 92 -1.42 -13.41 1.85
CA ALA A 92 -2.71 -13.78 1.28
C ALA A 92 -2.57 -14.13 -0.20
N ALA A 93 -1.91 -13.27 -0.99
CA ALA A 93 -1.67 -13.49 -2.41
C ALA A 93 -0.89 -14.80 -2.68
N ARG A 94 0.15 -15.09 -1.87
CA ARG A 94 0.89 -16.36 -1.96
C ARG A 94 0.01 -17.58 -1.66
N ARG A 95 -0.86 -17.49 -0.67
CA ARG A 95 -1.80 -18.58 -0.33
C ARG A 95 -2.82 -18.80 -1.44
N ASP A 96 -3.34 -17.73 -2.01
CA ASP A 96 -4.31 -17.81 -3.10
C ASP A 96 -3.67 -18.36 -4.38
N ALA A 97 -2.45 -17.92 -4.71
CA ALA A 97 -1.68 -18.49 -5.81
C ALA A 97 -1.41 -20.00 -5.61
N ALA A 98 -0.99 -20.41 -4.41
CA ALA A 98 -0.78 -21.83 -4.11
C ALA A 98 -2.07 -22.66 -4.24
N ARG A 99 -3.20 -22.13 -3.76
CA ARG A 99 -4.52 -22.79 -3.90
C ARG A 99 -4.93 -22.89 -5.37
N ALA A 100 -4.77 -21.83 -6.14
CA ALA A 100 -5.09 -21.81 -7.56
C ALA A 100 -4.22 -22.82 -8.32
N GLN A 101 -2.93 -22.92 -8.01
CA GLN A 101 -2.03 -23.91 -8.59
C GLN A 101 -2.49 -25.34 -8.28
N THR A 102 -2.76 -25.66 -7.01
CA THR A 102 -3.23 -27.00 -6.63
C THR A 102 -4.56 -27.35 -7.30
N HIS A 103 -5.48 -26.39 -7.40
CA HIS A 103 -6.75 -26.58 -8.09
C HIS A 103 -6.53 -26.89 -9.58
N PHE A 104 -5.71 -26.09 -10.25
CA PHE A 104 -5.40 -26.27 -11.66
C PHE A 104 -4.71 -27.62 -11.93
N GLU A 105 -3.74 -28.02 -11.09
CA GLU A 105 -3.08 -29.31 -11.20
C GLU A 105 -4.07 -30.49 -11.02
N ALA A 106 -5.04 -30.35 -10.12
CA ALA A 106 -6.08 -31.35 -9.93
C ALA A 106 -7.04 -31.43 -11.13
N GLU A 107 -7.42 -30.29 -11.72
CA GLU A 107 -8.24 -30.22 -12.92
C GLU A 107 -7.55 -30.87 -14.11
N VAL A 108 -6.27 -30.54 -14.36
CA VAL A 108 -5.46 -31.14 -15.42
C VAL A 108 -5.35 -32.67 -15.24
N GLN A 109 -5.14 -33.14 -14.01
CA GLN A 109 -5.10 -34.58 -13.74
C GLN A 109 -6.46 -35.26 -13.99
N SER A 110 -7.55 -34.62 -13.56
CA SER A 110 -8.90 -35.14 -13.80
C SER A 110 -9.22 -35.19 -15.30
N GLU A 111 -8.85 -34.17 -16.06
CA GLU A 111 -9.07 -34.12 -17.50
C GLU A 111 -8.24 -35.19 -18.23
N ALA A 112 -6.98 -35.36 -17.84
CA ALA A 112 -6.13 -36.41 -18.39
C ALA A 112 -6.67 -37.82 -18.12
N LEU A 113 -7.23 -38.06 -16.93
CA LEU A 113 -7.88 -39.34 -16.60
C LEU A 113 -9.15 -39.57 -17.42
N ARG A 114 -9.97 -38.54 -17.63
CA ARG A 114 -11.16 -38.62 -18.51
C ARG A 114 -10.77 -38.91 -19.95
N ALA A 115 -9.83 -38.14 -20.51
CA ALA A 115 -9.35 -38.36 -21.87
C ALA A 115 -8.81 -39.77 -22.10
N ARG A 116 -8.06 -40.33 -21.13
CA ARG A 116 -7.59 -41.73 -21.19
C ARG A 116 -8.72 -42.75 -21.09
N ALA A 117 -9.78 -42.47 -20.33
CA ALA A 117 -10.93 -43.34 -20.24
C ALA A 117 -11.71 -43.33 -21.57
N ASP A 118 -11.91 -42.15 -22.15
CA ASP A 118 -12.57 -41.97 -23.44
C ASP A 118 -11.78 -42.63 -24.57
N GLU A 119 -10.45 -42.49 -24.60
CA GLU A 119 -9.57 -43.19 -25.54
C GLU A 119 -9.73 -44.71 -25.44
N ARG A 120 -9.73 -45.26 -24.23
CA ARG A 120 -9.94 -46.71 -24.02
C ARG A 120 -11.31 -47.17 -24.48
N HIS A 121 -12.33 -46.35 -24.29
CA HIS A 121 -13.67 -46.65 -24.75
C HIS A 121 -13.73 -46.70 -26.28
N GLN A 122 -13.16 -45.70 -26.96
CA GLN A 122 -13.07 -45.66 -28.43
C GLN A 122 -12.29 -46.85 -29.00
N VAL A 123 -11.18 -47.24 -28.36
CA VAL A 123 -10.41 -48.42 -28.78
C VAL A 123 -11.22 -49.70 -28.62
N ALA A 124 -11.95 -49.85 -27.51
CA ALA A 124 -12.81 -51.01 -27.30
C ALA A 124 -13.96 -51.08 -28.31
N GLU A 125 -14.59 -49.94 -28.60
CA GLU A 125 -15.63 -49.82 -29.63
C GLU A 125 -15.09 -50.19 -31.02
N ALA A 126 -13.97 -49.61 -31.43
CA ALA A 126 -13.33 -49.92 -32.71
C ALA A 126 -12.88 -51.38 -32.82
N THR A 127 -12.48 -52.01 -31.70
CA THR A 127 -12.13 -53.44 -31.67
C THR A 127 -13.37 -54.31 -31.87
N ALA A 128 -14.49 -53.98 -31.21
CA ALA A 128 -15.75 -54.70 -31.40
C ALA A 128 -16.26 -54.57 -32.84
N GLU A 129 -16.22 -53.36 -33.42
CA GLU A 129 -16.57 -53.14 -34.83
C GLU A 129 -15.68 -53.96 -35.79
N TYR A 130 -14.38 -54.05 -35.49
CA TYR A 130 -13.47 -54.88 -36.28
C TYR A 130 -13.78 -56.37 -36.16
N GLU A 131 -14.07 -56.86 -34.95
CA GLU A 131 -14.45 -58.25 -34.72
C GLU A 131 -15.75 -58.61 -35.47
N ASP A 132 -16.77 -57.75 -35.40
CA ASP A 132 -18.02 -57.92 -36.15
C ASP A 132 -17.76 -57.93 -37.66
N ALA A 133 -16.93 -57.00 -38.17
CA ALA A 133 -16.58 -56.95 -39.60
C ALA A 133 -15.83 -58.22 -40.08
N VAL A 134 -15.03 -58.85 -39.21
CA VAL A 134 -14.36 -60.13 -39.53
C VAL A 134 -15.37 -61.26 -39.61
N VAL A 135 -16.36 -61.28 -38.71
CA VAL A 135 -17.46 -62.27 -38.75
C VAL A 135 -18.25 -62.11 -40.04
N ASP A 136 -18.74 -60.91 -40.35
CA ASP A 136 -19.48 -60.60 -41.57
C ASP A 136 -18.69 -61.02 -42.82
N TYR A 137 -17.40 -60.67 -42.90
CA TYR A 137 -16.54 -61.07 -44.01
C TYR A 137 -16.45 -62.59 -44.17
N SER A 138 -16.34 -63.33 -43.07
CA SER A 138 -16.28 -64.79 -43.11
C SER A 138 -17.59 -65.44 -43.55
N GLU A 139 -18.72 -64.85 -43.17
CA GLU A 139 -20.05 -65.28 -43.61
C GLU A 139 -20.24 -65.04 -45.11
N ASP A 140 -19.87 -63.85 -45.59
CA ASP A 140 -19.90 -63.47 -47.01
C ASP A 140 -19.05 -64.43 -47.87
N VAL A 141 -17.82 -64.72 -47.43
CA VAL A 141 -16.94 -65.69 -48.11
C VAL A 141 -17.56 -67.08 -48.13
N GLY A 142 -18.11 -67.55 -47.00
CA GLY A 142 -18.75 -68.86 -46.92
C GLY A 142 -20.06 -68.96 -47.74
N GLU A 143 -20.80 -67.86 -47.93
CA GLU A 143 -21.92 -67.79 -48.86
C GLU A 143 -21.44 -67.84 -50.32
N ALA A 144 -20.40 -67.09 -50.67
CA ALA A 144 -19.81 -67.10 -51.99
C ALA A 144 -19.29 -68.50 -52.40
N GLU A 145 -18.57 -69.19 -51.51
CA GLU A 145 -18.10 -70.56 -51.74
C GLU A 145 -19.26 -71.54 -51.94
N ARG A 146 -20.35 -71.40 -51.18
CA ARG A 146 -21.56 -72.23 -51.34
C ARG A 146 -22.23 -71.97 -52.70
N ALA A 147 -22.35 -70.71 -53.10
CA ALA A 147 -22.90 -70.33 -54.39
C ALA A 147 -22.04 -70.84 -55.57
N GLU A 148 -20.71 -70.78 -55.45
CA GLU A 148 -19.79 -71.34 -56.44
C GLU A 148 -19.94 -72.86 -56.55
N ALA A 149 -19.95 -73.57 -55.42
CA ALA A 149 -20.13 -75.02 -55.40
C ALA A 149 -21.50 -75.45 -55.97
N GLU A 150 -22.57 -74.68 -55.72
CA GLU A 150 -23.88 -74.93 -56.33
C GLU A 150 -23.85 -74.69 -57.84
N ALA A 151 -23.22 -73.60 -58.30
CA ALA A 151 -23.06 -73.30 -59.71
C ALA A 151 -22.25 -74.41 -60.44
N ASP A 152 -21.19 -74.92 -59.83
CA ASP A 152 -20.40 -76.05 -60.35
C ASP A 152 -21.24 -77.33 -60.46
N ARG A 153 -22.05 -77.66 -59.44
CA ARG A 153 -22.97 -78.80 -59.49
C ARG A 153 -24.00 -78.66 -60.60
N LEU A 154 -24.56 -77.47 -60.78
CA LEU A 154 -25.53 -77.18 -61.84
C LEU A 154 -24.88 -77.31 -63.23
N ARG A 155 -23.64 -76.81 -63.40
CA ARG A 155 -22.85 -76.99 -64.63
C ARG A 155 -22.63 -78.47 -64.94
N HIS A 156 -22.13 -79.26 -63.99
CA HIS A 156 -21.94 -80.70 -64.20
C HIS A 156 -23.24 -81.47 -64.45
N ARG A 157 -24.35 -81.07 -63.82
CA ARG A 157 -25.67 -81.64 -64.11
C ARG A 157 -26.12 -81.31 -65.53
N ALA A 158 -25.91 -80.08 -65.99
CA ALA A 158 -26.24 -79.68 -67.35
C ALA A 158 -25.38 -80.43 -68.38
N GLU A 159 -24.08 -80.56 -68.14
CA GLU A 159 -23.14 -81.35 -68.96
C GLU A 159 -23.50 -82.84 -69.00
N GLY A 160 -23.96 -83.42 -67.89
CA GLY A 160 -24.41 -84.81 -67.82
C GLY A 160 -25.83 -85.06 -68.34
N ALA A 161 -26.63 -84.01 -68.53
CA ALA A 161 -28.01 -84.07 -69.01
C ALA A 161 -28.18 -83.64 -70.48
N ASP A 162 -27.12 -83.22 -71.15
CA ASP A 162 -27.11 -82.94 -72.59
C ASP A 162 -27.09 -84.26 -73.39
N PRO A 163 -28.19 -84.69 -74.03
CA PRO A 163 -28.26 -85.90 -74.84
C PRO A 163 -27.91 -85.62 -76.31
N SER A 164 -27.26 -84.50 -76.62
CA SER A 164 -26.83 -84.14 -77.96
C SER A 164 -25.35 -83.75 -77.94
N LEU A 165 -24.38 -84.46 -78.53
CA LEU A 165 -24.24 -85.46 -79.60
C LEU A 165 -22.75 -85.91 -79.52
N PRO A 166 -22.23 -86.85 -80.35
CA PRO A 166 -22.56 -88.25 -80.65
C PRO A 166 -21.83 -89.27 -79.77
#